data_AF-A0A965LSC3-F1
#
_entry.id   AF-A0A965LSC3-F1
#
_cell.length_a   1.000
_cell.length_b   1.000
_cell.length_c   1.000
_cell.angle_alpha   90.00
_cell.angle_beta   90.00
_cell.angle_gamma   90.00
#
_symmetry.space_group_name_H-M   'P 1'
#
loop_
_entity.id
_entity.type
_entity.pdbx_description
1 polymer ?
#
loop_
_entity_poly.entity_id
_entity_poly.type
_entity_poly.pdbx_seq_one_letter_code
_entity_poly.pdbx_strand_id
1 'polypeptide(L)'
;LEEIDDEGVGVSIDVAVIVILFGDGENDWVYSLSPGVTFPQEYIDAWSGDGRRGTVGEIIATRIGGSSTDPHSALTGGRLTRAQTLVDGVKAALLQLRGELLHK
;
A
#
# COMPACT_ATOMS: atom_id res chain seq x y z
N LEU A 1 -38.42 -12.87 -4.58
CA LEU A 1 -36.98 -13.13 -4.54
C LEU A 1 -36.42 -11.92 -3.80
N GLU A 2 -36.12 -12.07 -2.52
CA GLU A 2 -35.40 -11.03 -1.79
C GLU A 2 -34.04 -10.89 -2.46
N GLU A 3 -33.71 -9.68 -2.92
CA GLU A 3 -32.34 -9.31 -3.25
C GLU A 3 -31.53 -9.50 -1.97
N ILE A 4 -30.67 -10.51 -1.98
CA ILE A 4 -29.59 -10.61 -1.01
C ILE A 4 -28.60 -9.56 -1.47
N ASP A 5 -28.57 -8.41 -0.80
CA ASP A 5 -27.49 -7.44 -0.94
C ASP A 5 -26.19 -8.18 -0.62
N ASP A 6 -25.42 -8.48 -1.67
CA ASP A 6 -24.02 -8.87 -1.58
C ASP A 6 -23.23 -7.61 -1.19
N GLU A 7 -23.47 -7.10 0.02
CA GLU A 7 -22.53 -6.20 0.70
C GLU A 7 -21.28 -7.04 1.04
N GLY A 8 -20.55 -7.42 -0.01
CA GLY A 8 -19.26 -8.05 0.11
C GLY A 8 -18.41 -7.12 0.97
N VAL A 9 -18.03 -7.59 2.16
CA VAL A 9 -17.11 -6.88 3.05
C VAL A 9 -15.79 -6.72 2.29
N GLY A 10 -15.66 -5.60 1.58
CA GLY A 10 -14.49 -5.28 0.78
C GLY A 10 -13.29 -5.17 1.71
N VAL A 11 -12.21 -5.89 1.38
CA VAL A 11 -10.94 -5.73 2.08
C VAL A 11 -10.09 -4.76 1.27
N SER A 12 -9.89 -3.56 1.82
CA SER A 12 -9.00 -2.56 1.24
C SER A 12 -7.59 -2.75 1.77
N ILE A 13 -6.62 -2.93 0.87
CA ILE A 13 -5.21 -3.13 1.21
C ILE A 13 -4.39 -2.03 0.54
N ASP A 14 -3.65 -1.27 1.34
CA ASP A 14 -2.61 -0.37 0.84
C ASP A 14 -1.33 -1.16 0.56
N VAL A 15 -0.84 -1.05 -0.67
CA VAL A 15 0.37 -1.73 -1.15
C VAL A 15 1.11 -0.83 -2.13
N ALA A 16 2.43 -0.79 -2.03
CA ALA A 16 3.28 -0.13 -3.00
C ALA A 16 3.84 -1.15 -4.00
N VAL A 17 3.74 -0.83 -5.29
CA VAL A 17 4.50 -1.51 -6.35
C VAL A 17 5.84 -0.79 -6.50
N ILE A 18 6.93 -1.52 -6.30
CA ILE A 18 8.29 -1.00 -6.49
C ILE A 18 8.81 -1.52 -7.81
N VAL A 19 9.22 -0.62 -8.70
CA VAL A 19 9.82 -0.96 -9.98
C VAL A 19 11.23 -0.39 -10.01
N ILE A 20 12.22 -1.22 -10.31
CA ILE A 20 13.61 -0.80 -10.52
C ILE A 20 13.93 -0.99 -12.00
N LEU A 21 14.23 0.11 -12.68
CA LEU A 21 14.73 0.12 -14.05
C LEU A 21 16.27 0.07 -14.00
N PHE A 22 16.89 -0.81 -14.79
CA PHE A 22 18.34 -1.01 -14.79
C PHE A 22 18.92 -1.16 -16.20
N GLY A 23 19.04 -0.06 -16.93
CA GLY A 23 19.55 -0.04 -18.30
C GLY A 23 18.56 0.62 -19.24
N ASP A 24 18.79 0.48 -20.54
CA ASP A 24 18.06 1.19 -21.59
C ASP A 24 17.15 0.26 -22.42
N GLY A 25 17.09 -1.04 -22.10
CA GLY A 25 16.28 -2.03 -22.81
C GLY A 25 14.85 -2.18 -22.29
N GLU A 26 13.93 -2.65 -23.14
CA GLU A 26 12.51 -2.88 -22.79
C GLU A 26 12.29 -3.91 -21.65
N ASN A 27 13.29 -4.76 -21.37
CA ASN A 27 13.22 -5.81 -20.35
C ASN A 27 14.21 -5.59 -19.18
N ASP A 28 14.78 -4.40 -19.07
CA ASP A 28 15.73 -4.06 -18.03
C ASP A 28 15.00 -3.50 -16.80
N TRP A 29 14.10 -4.31 -16.23
CA TRP A 29 13.38 -3.94 -15.02
C TRP A 29 13.00 -5.15 -14.16
N VAL A 30 12.94 -4.93 -12.86
CA VAL A 30 12.39 -5.88 -11.87
C VAL A 30 11.34 -5.17 -11.04
N TYR A 31 10.45 -5.94 -10.42
CA TYR A 31 9.42 -5.38 -9.56
C TYR A 31 9.15 -6.21 -8.32
N SER A 32 8.74 -5.53 -7.26
CA SER A 32 8.27 -6.17 -6.03
C SER A 32 7.05 -5.43 -5.49
N LEU A 33 6.39 -6.07 -4.54
CA LEU A 33 5.36 -5.44 -3.73
C LEU A 33 5.92 -5.17 -2.33
N SER A 34 5.55 -4.05 -1.72
CA SER A 34 5.72 -3.87 -0.28
C SER A 34 4.82 -4.87 0.48
N PRO A 35 5.08 -5.10 1.77
CA PRO A 35 4.07 -5.64 2.66
C PRO A 35 2.78 -4.79 2.55
N GLY A 36 1.64 -5.46 2.42
CA GLY A 36 0.33 -4.81 2.38
C GLY A 36 -0.16 -4.48 3.79
N VAL A 37 -0.81 -3.34 3.95
CA VAL A 37 -1.48 -2.96 5.21
C VAL A 37 -2.97 -2.86 4.94
N THR A 38 -3.78 -3.61 5.72
CA THR A 38 -5.23 -3.55 5.62
C THR A 38 -5.74 -2.22 6.19
N PHE A 39 -6.58 -1.55 5.43
CA PHE A 39 -7.24 -0.32 5.84
C PHE A 39 -8.69 -0.66 6.20
N PRO A 40 -9.15 -0.31 7.41
CA PRO A 40 -10.54 -0.53 7.79
C PRO A 40 -11.50 0.17 6.82
N GLN A 41 -12.51 -0.57 6.36
CA GLN A 41 -13.42 -0.14 5.30
C GLN A 41 -14.18 1.14 5.67
N GLU A 42 -14.48 1.34 6.96
CA GLU A 42 -15.08 2.57 7.51
C GLU A 42 -14.31 3.87 7.20
N TYR A 43 -12.99 3.80 6.95
CA TYR A 43 -12.19 4.97 6.53
C TYR A 43 -12.22 5.18 5.02
N ILE A 44 -12.36 4.10 4.26
CA ILE A 44 -12.49 4.10 2.80
C ILE A 44 -13.89 4.62 2.42
N ASP A 45 -14.92 4.14 3.09
CA ASP A 45 -16.30 4.57 2.90
C ASP A 45 -16.45 6.04 3.27
N ALA A 46 -15.83 6.47 4.37
CA ALA A 46 -15.79 7.87 4.75
C ALA A 46 -15.09 8.76 3.72
N TRP A 47 -14.06 8.25 3.06
CA TRP A 47 -13.39 8.98 1.98
C TRP A 47 -14.25 9.05 0.71
N SER A 48 -14.87 7.94 0.34
CA SER A 48 -15.66 7.83 -0.89
C SER A 48 -17.01 8.56 -0.81
N GLY A 49 -17.69 8.52 0.35
CA GLY A 49 -19.03 9.06 0.53
C GLY A 49 -19.11 10.59 0.57
N ASP A 50 -18.01 11.27 0.87
CA ASP A 50 -18.01 12.72 1.10
C ASP A 50 -17.76 13.57 -0.18
N GLY A 51 -17.52 12.95 -1.35
CA GLY A 51 -17.09 13.69 -2.55
C GLY A 51 -15.84 14.56 -2.30
N ARG A 52 -15.05 14.19 -1.28
CA ARG A 52 -14.02 15.03 -0.68
C ARG A 52 -12.74 15.02 -1.50
N ARG A 53 -12.08 16.18 -1.56
CA ARG A 53 -10.66 16.28 -1.95
C ARG A 53 -9.80 15.84 -0.76
N GLY A 54 -8.80 15.00 -1.02
CA GLY A 54 -7.89 14.52 0.02
C GLY A 54 -7.56 13.04 -0.12
N THR A 55 -6.92 12.47 0.90
CA THR A 55 -6.51 11.07 0.93
C THR A 55 -7.14 10.30 2.09
N VAL A 56 -7.22 8.98 1.97
CA VAL A 56 -7.64 8.11 3.08
C VAL A 56 -6.74 8.30 4.32
N GLY A 57 -5.45 8.57 4.10
CA GLY A 57 -4.50 8.85 5.19
C GLY A 57 -4.86 10.09 6.02
N GLU A 58 -5.41 11.13 5.39
CA GLU A 58 -5.89 12.32 6.10
C GLU A 58 -7.11 12.03 6.97
N ILE A 59 -8.01 11.16 6.51
CA ILE A 59 -9.18 10.74 7.29
C ILE A 59 -8.73 9.94 8.52
N ILE A 60 -7.81 9.01 8.33
CA ILE A 60 -7.23 8.22 9.42
C ILE A 60 -6.56 9.15 10.43
N ALA A 61 -5.70 10.06 9.98
CA ALA A 61 -5.02 11.02 10.85
C ALA A 61 -6.01 11.91 11.63
N THR A 62 -7.12 12.29 11.01
CA THR A 62 -8.16 13.10 11.66
C THR A 62 -8.93 12.31 12.72
N ARG A 63 -9.21 11.03 12.48
CA ARG A 63 -10.06 10.20 13.36
C ARG A 63 -9.31 9.57 14.52
N ILE A 64 -8.11 9.05 14.27
CA ILE A 64 -7.34 8.30 15.27
C ILE A 64 -5.97 8.94 15.60
N GLY A 65 -5.67 10.09 15.00
CA GLY A 65 -4.38 10.78 15.16
C GLY A 65 -3.27 10.20 14.29
N GLY A 66 -2.07 10.77 14.40
CA GLY A 66 -0.90 10.35 13.62
C GLY A 66 -0.64 11.20 12.38
N SER A 67 0.25 10.71 11.51
CA SER A 67 0.63 11.42 10.27
C SER A 67 -0.24 10.97 9.10
N SER A 68 -0.77 11.91 8.32
CA SER A 68 -1.49 11.60 7.08
C SER A 68 -0.59 10.96 6.01
N THR A 69 0.72 11.16 6.11
CA THR A 69 1.73 10.56 5.22
C THR A 69 2.21 9.18 5.69
N ASP A 70 1.83 8.77 6.90
CA ASP A 70 2.14 7.45 7.46
C ASP A 70 0.93 6.92 8.28
N PRO A 71 -0.20 6.64 7.62
CA PRO A 71 -1.38 6.06 8.28
C PRO A 71 -1.10 4.66 8.85
N HIS A 72 -0.07 3.96 8.36
CA HIS A 72 0.31 2.63 8.86
C HIS A 72 0.72 2.66 10.32
N SER A 73 1.50 3.67 10.71
CA SER A 73 1.90 3.86 12.11
C SER A 73 0.70 4.02 13.03
N ALA A 74 -0.30 4.80 12.62
CA ALA A 74 -1.51 5.00 13.40
C ALA A 74 -2.35 3.71 13.50
N LEU A 75 -2.55 3.02 12.37
CA LEU A 75 -3.35 1.80 12.30
C LEU A 75 -2.73 0.62 13.06
N THR A 76 -1.40 0.56 13.14
CA THR A 76 -0.68 -0.59 13.73
C THR A 76 -0.12 -0.31 15.12
N GLY A 77 -0.41 0.86 15.71
CA GLY A 77 0.17 1.27 17.00
C GLY A 77 1.69 1.42 16.96
N GLY A 78 2.24 1.88 15.84
CA GLY A 78 3.67 2.10 15.62
C GLY A 78 4.47 0.83 15.31
N ARG A 79 3.83 -0.33 15.13
CA ARG A 79 4.52 -1.59 14.80
C ARG A 79 5.03 -1.63 13.36
N LEU A 80 4.34 -0.95 12.46
CA LEU A 80 4.72 -0.80 11.06
C LEU A 80 4.60 0.67 10.66
N THR A 81 5.65 1.16 10.01
CA THR A 81 5.69 2.48 9.39
C THR A 81 5.71 2.35 7.87
N ARG A 82 5.22 3.37 7.16
CA ARG A 82 5.35 3.46 5.70
C ARG A 82 6.80 3.34 5.22
N ALA A 83 7.73 3.91 5.98
CA ALA A 83 9.15 3.84 5.64
C ALA A 83 9.66 2.39 5.66
N GLN A 84 9.29 1.61 6.68
CA GLN A 84 9.68 0.21 6.77
C GLN A 84 9.07 -0.62 5.63
N THR A 85 7.77 -0.44 5.33
CA THR A 85 7.12 -1.21 4.26
C THR A 85 7.75 -0.93 2.89
N LEU A 86 8.09 0.32 2.60
CA LEU A 86 8.80 0.69 1.37
C LEU A 86 10.22 0.13 1.33
N VAL A 87 10.98 0.22 2.43
CA VAL A 87 12.33 -0.36 2.53
C VAL A 87 12.30 -1.86 2.26
N ASP A 88 11.31 -2.58 2.80
CA ASP A 88 11.19 -4.02 2.59
C ASP A 88 10.80 -4.35 1.14
N GLY A 89 9.91 -3.56 0.52
CA GLY A 89 9.64 -3.65 -0.91
C GLY A 89 10.90 -3.45 -1.76
N VAL A 90 11.67 -2.39 -1.50
CA VAL A 90 12.93 -2.10 -2.22
C VAL A 90 13.95 -3.23 -2.04
N LYS A 91 14.13 -3.75 -0.81
CA LYS A 91 15.01 -4.90 -0.56
C LYS A 91 14.60 -6.11 -1.39
N ALA A 92 13.30 -6.40 -1.47
CA ALA A 92 12.79 -7.51 -2.28
C ALA A 92 13.11 -7.32 -3.77
N ALA A 93 12.91 -6.11 -4.32
CA ALA A 93 13.24 -5.82 -5.72
C ALA A 93 14.75 -5.93 -5.98
N LEU A 94 15.60 -5.43 -5.08
CA LEU A 94 17.06 -5.54 -5.22
C LEU A 94 17.55 -6.99 -5.14
N LEU A 95 16.91 -7.84 -4.33
CA LEU A 95 17.22 -9.27 -4.28
C LEU A 95 16.88 -9.97 -5.60
N GLN A 96 15.75 -9.62 -6.22
CA GLN A 96 15.40 -10.10 -7.56
C GLN A 96 16.41 -9.63 -8.60
N LEU A 97 16.77 -8.34 -8.59
CA LEU A 97 17.77 -7.77 -9.51
C LEU A 97 19.11 -8.51 -9.40
N ARG A 98 19.59 -8.77 -8.17
CA ARG A 98 20.81 -9.54 -7.95
C ARG A 98 20.70 -10.95 -8.55
N GLY A 99 19.53 -11.58 -8.46
CA GLY A 99 19.26 -12.85 -9.10
C GLY A 99 19.42 -12.78 -10.62
N GLU A 100 18.75 -11.82 -11.28
CA GLU A 100 18.83 -11.60 -12.72
C GLU A 100 20.26 -11.35 -13.22
N LEU A 101 21.02 -10.50 -12.51
CA LEU A 101 22.40 -10.17 -12.88
C LEU A 101 23.37 -11.35 -12.73
N LEU A 102 23.08 -12.33 -11.88
CA LEU A 102 23.93 -13.52 -11.69
C LEU A 102 23.65 -14.64 -12.69
N HIS A 103 22.53 -14.58 -13.42
CA HIS A 103 22.13 -15.59 -14.40
C HIS A 103 22.17 -15.09 -15.86
N LYS A 104 22.61 -13.85 -16.09
CA LYS A 104 23.01 -13.32 -17.40
C LYS A 104 24.49 -13.61 -17.67
#